data_AF-A0A218WQ30-F1
#
_entry.id   AF-A0A218WQ30-F1
#
_cell.length_a   1.000
_cell.length_b   1.000
_cell.length_c   1.000
_cell.angle_alpha   90.00
_cell.angle_beta   90.00
_cell.angle_gamma   90.00
#
_symmetry.space_group_name_H-M   'P 1'
#
loop_
_entity.id
_entity.type
_entity.pdbx_description
1 polymer ?
#
loop_
_entity_poly.entity_id
_entity_poly.type
_entity_poly.pdbx_seq_one_letter_code
_entity_poly.pdbx_strand_id
1 'polypeptide(L)'
;MTNQESCLDGFLRDSDDKKIRETLLVGRELGAGEEGDSDTKGWPEWQSAGDRRLLQGKTVTPDITVVADGSGDYSTVSAAVAAAPEPSKRRFIIRIEAGVYRENVEFPSRKTNLMFVGDSRLTTIITASRNVVDGSTAFDSAIVAVALRINADLCAFYRCSMIAYQDTLYVHSLCQFIVSCYIAGTIDFIFGNAAAVLQACDIHPRRPNPSQRNMITAQGRDDPNQNTVVMQTTINDIVNPAGWYPWDGNFALDTLYYAEYANTGAGADTSNRVNWKGYRVITASEAQQFTFSQFIAGDSWLPSTGFPYTLGL
;
A
#
# COMPACT_ATOMS: atom_id res chain seq x y z
N MET A 1 -0.96 -1.83 9.87
CA MET A 1 -2.30 -2.22 10.32
C MET A 1 -3.25 -2.17 9.15
N THR A 2 -4.22 -3.07 9.06
CA THR A 2 -5.32 -2.98 8.10
C THR A 2 -6.61 -2.64 8.84
N ASN A 3 -7.42 -1.76 8.29
CA ASN A 3 -8.71 -1.34 8.81
C ASN A 3 -9.76 -1.35 7.67
N GLN A 4 -11.03 -1.43 8.05
CA GLN A 4 -12.27 -1.29 7.26
C GLN A 4 -12.19 -1.55 5.75
N GLU A 5 -12.98 -2.52 5.28
CA GLU A 5 -13.18 -2.82 3.84
C GLU A 5 -11.91 -3.18 3.07
N SER A 6 -10.84 -3.57 3.77
CA SER A 6 -9.68 -4.17 3.13
C SER A 6 -9.99 -5.64 2.79
N CYS A 7 -9.68 -6.06 1.56
CA CYS A 7 -9.86 -7.43 1.08
C CYS A 7 -8.51 -8.13 1.04
N LEU A 8 -8.38 -9.32 1.63
CA LEU A 8 -7.19 -10.16 1.47
C LEU A 8 -7.52 -11.35 0.56
N ASP A 9 -7.21 -11.25 -0.73
CA ASP A 9 -7.61 -12.20 -1.79
C ASP A 9 -6.46 -12.53 -2.74
N GLY A 10 -6.14 -13.78 -3.04
CA GLY A 10 -4.92 -14.09 -3.80
C GLY A 10 -5.09 -14.89 -5.08
N PHE A 11 -4.08 -14.82 -5.95
CA PHE A 11 -4.08 -15.54 -7.22
C PHE A 11 -3.53 -16.95 -7.06
N LEU A 12 -4.39 -17.93 -7.33
CA LEU A 12 -4.04 -19.35 -7.26
C LEU A 12 -3.15 -19.83 -8.43
N ARG A 13 -2.90 -19.01 -9.48
CA ARG A 13 -2.17 -19.43 -10.70
C ARG A 13 -1.30 -18.32 -11.30
N ASP A 14 -0.05 -18.65 -11.66
CA ASP A 14 0.91 -17.75 -12.32
C ASP A 14 0.38 -17.16 -13.66
N SER A 15 -0.53 -17.88 -14.32
CA SER A 15 -1.19 -17.41 -15.55
C SER A 15 -2.10 -16.21 -15.33
N ASP A 16 -2.67 -16.07 -14.13
CA ASP A 16 -3.63 -15.00 -13.82
C ASP A 16 -2.89 -13.72 -13.42
N ASP A 17 -1.73 -13.84 -12.76
CA ASP A 17 -0.81 -12.73 -12.54
C ASP A 17 -0.18 -12.22 -13.84
N LYS A 18 0.22 -13.14 -14.74
CA LYS A 18 0.67 -12.77 -16.08
C LYS A 18 -0.44 -12.07 -16.86
N LYS A 19 -1.69 -12.56 -16.77
CA LYS A 19 -2.85 -11.89 -17.39
C LYS A 19 -3.17 -10.55 -16.76
N ILE A 20 -2.97 -10.33 -15.46
CA ILE A 20 -3.16 -9.01 -14.84
C ILE A 20 -2.05 -8.06 -15.29
N ARG A 21 -0.79 -8.49 -15.28
CA ARG A 21 0.32 -7.71 -15.84
C ARG A 21 0.09 -7.41 -17.32
N GLU A 22 -0.33 -8.40 -18.10
CA GLU A 22 -0.70 -8.22 -19.51
C GLU A 22 -1.92 -7.32 -19.63
N THR A 23 -2.97 -7.41 -18.82
CA THR A 23 -4.17 -6.54 -18.87
C THR A 23 -3.83 -5.11 -18.47
N LEU A 24 -2.97 -4.93 -17.46
CA LEU A 24 -2.40 -3.63 -17.07
C LEU A 24 -1.57 -3.03 -18.22
N LEU A 25 -0.86 -3.87 -18.98
CA LEU A 25 -0.04 -3.46 -20.14
C LEU A 25 -0.85 -3.36 -21.46
N VAL A 26 -1.97 -4.08 -21.61
CA VAL A 26 -2.84 -4.25 -22.80
C VAL A 26 -4.08 -3.34 -22.75
N GLY A 27 -4.39 -2.72 -21.61
CA GLY A 27 -5.33 -1.58 -21.52
C GLY A 27 -4.98 -0.39 -22.45
N ARG A 28 -3.88 -0.52 -23.19
CA ARG A 28 -3.42 0.27 -24.33
C ARG A 28 -4.23 0.08 -25.63
N GLU A 29 -5.03 -0.97 -25.82
CA GLU A 29 -5.62 -1.30 -27.15
C GLU A 29 -7.15 -1.23 -27.28
N LEU A 30 -7.90 -0.77 -26.27
CA LEU A 30 -9.31 -0.41 -26.43
C LEU A 30 -9.48 1.11 -26.29
N GLY A 31 -10.00 1.72 -27.35
CA GLY A 31 -9.99 3.16 -27.64
C GLY A 31 -10.71 4.03 -26.59
N ALA A 32 -10.47 5.34 -26.56
CA ALA A 32 -10.89 6.26 -27.63
C ALA A 32 -12.33 5.91 -28.11
N GLY A 33 -13.30 6.14 -27.24
CA GLY A 33 -14.73 5.93 -27.51
C GLY A 33 -15.58 6.67 -26.47
N GLU A 34 -16.11 7.81 -26.89
CA GLU A 34 -17.27 8.58 -26.40
C GLU A 34 -17.52 8.68 -24.88
N GLU A 35 -17.33 9.89 -24.35
CA GLU A 35 -17.86 10.36 -23.07
C GLU A 35 -19.40 10.24 -23.06
N GLY A 36 -19.90 9.25 -22.34
CA GLY A 36 -21.30 9.12 -21.97
C GLY A 36 -21.47 9.33 -20.47
N ASP A 37 -22.10 10.44 -20.11
CA ASP A 37 -22.56 10.80 -18.77
C ASP A 37 -23.38 9.64 -18.13
N SER A 38 -22.84 9.00 -17.09
CA SER A 38 -23.64 8.15 -16.19
C SER A 38 -23.06 8.15 -14.78
N ASP A 39 -23.57 9.07 -13.96
CA ASP A 39 -23.21 9.33 -12.56
C ASP A 39 -23.54 8.17 -11.57
N THR A 40 -23.79 6.95 -12.06
CA THR A 40 -24.30 5.84 -11.23
C THR A 40 -23.76 4.44 -11.55
N LYS A 41 -23.03 4.21 -12.64
CA LYS A 41 -22.51 2.87 -12.96
C LYS A 41 -21.02 2.75 -12.63
N GLY A 42 -20.71 2.11 -11.50
CA GLY A 42 -19.35 1.65 -11.18
C GLY A 42 -18.78 2.09 -9.82
N TRP A 43 -19.55 2.82 -9.00
CA TRP A 43 -19.10 3.29 -7.69
C TRP A 43 -19.74 2.49 -6.55
N PRO A 44 -18.97 2.11 -5.50
CA PRO A 44 -19.52 1.45 -4.32
C PRO A 44 -20.61 2.30 -3.65
N GLU A 45 -21.68 1.66 -3.19
CA GLU A 45 -22.87 2.34 -2.65
C GLU A 45 -22.58 3.20 -1.41
N TRP A 46 -21.53 2.86 -0.66
CA TRP A 46 -21.09 3.56 0.55
C TRP A 46 -20.38 4.90 0.27
N GLN A 47 -19.99 5.17 -0.99
CA GLN A 47 -19.32 6.41 -1.32
C GLN A 47 -20.33 7.54 -1.51
N SER A 48 -20.21 8.60 -0.71
CA SER A 48 -21.16 9.71 -0.74
C SER A 48 -21.10 10.46 -2.08
N ALA A 49 -22.20 11.10 -2.48
CA ALA A 49 -22.21 11.96 -3.68
C ALA A 49 -21.21 13.12 -3.56
N GLY A 50 -20.91 13.58 -2.33
CA GLY A 50 -19.89 14.58 -2.06
C GLY A 50 -18.47 14.08 -2.32
N ASP A 51 -18.16 12.86 -1.88
CA ASP A 51 -16.87 12.21 -2.13
C ASP A 51 -16.70 11.85 -3.60
N ARG A 52 -17.75 11.32 -4.25
CA ARG A 52 -17.77 11.12 -5.70
C ARG A 52 -17.48 12.41 -6.45
N ARG A 53 -18.10 13.52 -6.03
CA ARG A 53 -17.88 14.85 -6.62
C ARG A 53 -16.51 15.45 -6.28
N LEU A 54 -15.86 15.02 -5.19
CA LEU A 54 -14.47 15.37 -4.87
C LEU A 54 -13.48 14.56 -5.73
N LEU A 55 -13.79 13.27 -5.96
CA LEU A 55 -13.05 12.34 -6.81
C LEU A 55 -13.24 12.62 -8.31
N GLN A 56 -14.37 13.20 -8.69
CA GLN A 56 -14.68 13.72 -10.02
C GLN A 56 -14.33 15.21 -10.16
N GLY A 57 -14.03 15.92 -9.07
CA GLY A 57 -14.10 17.39 -9.02
C GLY A 57 -13.03 18.05 -8.16
N LYS A 58 -11.82 18.09 -8.72
CA LYS A 58 -10.96 19.26 -8.89
C LYS A 58 -9.66 18.70 -9.44
N THR A 59 -9.41 18.92 -10.72
CA THR A 59 -8.10 18.67 -11.32
C THR A 59 -7.08 19.41 -10.47
N VAL A 60 -6.26 18.65 -9.73
CA VAL A 60 -5.16 19.23 -8.96
C VAL A 60 -4.23 19.87 -9.99
N THR A 61 -4.11 21.20 -10.01
CA THR A 61 -3.27 21.90 -10.99
C THR A 61 -1.81 21.51 -10.76
N PRO A 62 -1.14 20.85 -11.71
CA PRO A 62 0.25 20.46 -11.53
C PRO A 62 1.18 21.67 -11.59
N ASP A 63 2.27 21.62 -10.84
CA ASP A 63 3.38 22.56 -10.96
C ASP A 63 4.30 22.19 -12.12
N ILE A 64 4.53 20.89 -12.32
CA ILE A 64 5.30 20.33 -13.44
C ILE A 64 4.69 19.01 -13.92
N THR A 65 5.02 18.67 -15.16
CA THR A 65 4.57 17.48 -15.88
C THR A 65 5.74 16.57 -16.25
N VAL A 66 5.51 15.27 -16.16
CA VAL A 66 6.44 14.23 -16.61
C VAL A 66 5.76 13.42 -17.69
N VAL A 67 6.36 13.39 -18.88
CA VAL A 67 5.83 12.64 -20.03
C VAL A 67 6.97 11.87 -20.69
N ALA A 68 6.80 10.55 -20.82
CA ALA A 68 7.85 9.65 -21.28
C ALA A 68 8.40 9.96 -22.69
N ASP A 69 7.60 10.59 -23.56
CA ASP A 69 8.02 10.97 -24.93
C ASP A 69 8.76 12.33 -24.99
N GLY A 70 8.88 13.03 -23.86
CA GLY A 70 9.56 14.32 -23.75
C GLY A 70 8.71 15.54 -24.08
N SER A 71 7.39 15.39 -24.27
CA SER A 71 6.47 16.51 -24.53
C SER A 71 6.11 17.34 -23.28
N GLY A 72 6.36 16.83 -22.08
CA GLY A 72 6.20 17.54 -20.81
C GLY A 72 7.45 18.32 -20.37
N ASP A 73 7.42 18.84 -19.15
CA ASP A 73 8.57 19.57 -18.57
C ASP A 73 9.79 18.67 -18.37
N TYR A 74 9.55 17.40 -18.03
CA TYR A 74 10.58 16.37 -17.85
C TYR A 74 10.16 15.04 -18.49
N SER A 75 11.14 14.20 -18.85
CA SER A 75 10.92 12.85 -19.37
C SER A 75 11.11 11.74 -18.33
N THR A 76 11.60 12.08 -17.13
CA THR A 76 11.82 11.15 -16.02
C THR A 76 11.30 11.72 -14.70
N VAL A 77 10.83 10.84 -13.82
CA VAL A 77 10.31 11.20 -12.50
C VAL A 77 11.45 11.74 -11.63
N SER A 78 12.63 11.14 -11.70
CA SER A 78 13.82 11.57 -10.95
C SER A 78 14.24 13.00 -11.30
N ALA A 79 14.17 13.40 -12.58
CA ALA A 79 14.48 14.78 -12.98
C ALA A 79 13.46 15.78 -12.43
N ALA A 80 12.17 15.41 -12.45
CA ALA A 80 11.10 16.23 -11.86
C ALA A 80 11.25 16.37 -10.34
N VAL A 81 11.61 15.29 -9.64
CA VAL A 81 11.96 15.33 -8.22
C VAL A 81 13.12 16.27 -8.00
N ALA A 82 14.22 16.12 -8.74
CA ALA A 82 15.42 16.95 -8.60
C ALA A 82 15.13 18.45 -8.79
N ALA A 83 14.22 18.79 -9.70
CA ALA A 83 13.81 20.18 -9.97
C ALA A 83 12.87 20.78 -8.89
N ALA A 84 12.18 19.96 -8.11
CA ALA A 84 11.26 20.46 -7.10
C ALA A 84 11.96 21.29 -6.00
N PRO A 85 11.31 22.31 -5.40
CA PRO A 85 11.93 23.15 -4.37
C PRO A 85 12.38 22.38 -3.11
N GLU A 86 13.47 22.84 -2.49
CA GLU A 86 14.04 22.27 -1.25
C GLU A 86 14.43 23.37 -0.23
N PRO A 87 13.80 23.42 0.97
CA PRO A 87 12.53 22.79 1.33
C PRO A 87 11.33 23.54 0.73
N SER A 88 10.22 22.86 0.51
CA SER A 88 8.96 23.51 0.13
C SER A 88 8.02 23.64 1.33
N LYS A 89 7.46 24.84 1.53
CA LYS A 89 6.39 25.11 2.52
C LYS A 89 4.98 24.86 1.97
N ARG A 90 4.84 24.79 0.65
CA ARG A 90 3.57 24.47 -0.03
C ARG A 90 3.66 23.08 -0.66
N ARG A 91 2.51 22.49 -0.94
CA ARG A 91 2.46 21.29 -1.78
C ARG A 91 3.00 21.61 -3.17
N PHE A 92 3.94 20.80 -3.65
CA PHE A 92 4.48 20.86 -5.00
C PHE A 92 3.98 19.63 -5.78
N ILE A 93 3.22 19.83 -6.84
CA ILE A 93 2.48 18.79 -7.53
C ILE A 93 3.20 18.40 -8.82
N ILE A 94 3.57 17.13 -8.91
CA ILE A 94 4.19 16.52 -10.09
C ILE A 94 3.15 15.60 -10.74
N ARG A 95 2.65 15.98 -11.92
CA ARG A 95 1.80 15.09 -12.72
C ARG A 95 2.68 14.18 -13.56
N ILE A 96 2.40 12.88 -13.53
CA ILE A 96 3.07 11.88 -14.34
C ILE A 96 2.05 11.29 -15.30
N GLU A 97 2.21 11.57 -16.59
CA GLU A 97 1.27 11.07 -17.59
C GLU A 97 1.40 9.57 -17.80
N ALA A 98 0.40 8.98 -18.45
CA ALA A 98 0.40 7.59 -18.86
C ALA A 98 1.72 7.21 -19.57
N GLY A 99 2.36 6.13 -19.12
CA GLY A 99 3.67 5.72 -19.60
C GLY A 99 4.34 4.72 -18.67
N VAL A 100 5.42 4.11 -19.17
CA VAL A 100 6.26 3.19 -18.38
C VAL A 100 7.62 3.82 -18.14
N TYR A 101 7.83 4.29 -16.91
CA TYR A 101 9.03 4.96 -16.43
C TYR A 101 9.94 3.92 -15.77
N ARG A 102 11.07 3.62 -16.41
CA ARG A 102 12.03 2.59 -15.96
C ARG A 102 13.16 3.24 -15.18
N GLU A 103 12.93 3.47 -13.89
CA GLU A 103 13.87 4.18 -13.03
C GLU A 103 13.69 3.81 -11.55
N ASN A 104 14.77 3.94 -10.78
CA ASN A 104 14.72 3.94 -9.32
C ASN A 104 14.62 5.40 -8.85
N VAL A 105 13.47 5.77 -8.27
CA VAL A 105 13.24 7.11 -7.75
C VAL A 105 13.55 7.15 -6.27
N GLU A 106 14.38 8.10 -5.85
CA GLU A 106 14.70 8.37 -4.46
C GLU A 106 14.24 9.77 -4.07
N PHE A 107 13.75 9.91 -2.84
CA PHE A 107 13.27 11.17 -2.28
C PHE A 107 14.18 11.57 -1.11
N PRO A 108 15.11 12.52 -1.32
CA PRO A 108 15.91 13.06 -0.24
C PRO A 108 15.04 13.70 0.86
N SER A 109 15.47 13.60 2.13
CA SER A 109 14.72 14.14 3.26
C SER A 109 14.46 15.65 3.22
N ARG A 110 15.19 16.40 2.38
CA ARG A 110 15.00 17.84 2.15
C ARG A 110 13.87 18.16 1.15
N LYS A 111 13.44 17.20 0.32
CA LYS A 111 12.29 17.32 -0.60
C LYS A 111 10.98 17.17 0.18
N THR A 112 10.53 18.23 0.83
CA THR A 112 9.29 18.20 1.64
C THR A 112 8.06 18.57 0.79
N ASN A 113 6.88 18.04 1.16
CA ASN A 113 5.58 18.40 0.60
C ASN A 113 5.40 18.13 -0.91
N LEU A 114 5.97 17.05 -1.43
CA LEU A 114 5.72 16.60 -2.80
C LEU A 114 4.39 15.83 -2.90
N MET A 115 3.64 16.05 -3.98
CA MET A 115 2.48 15.23 -4.36
C MET A 115 2.67 14.71 -5.78
N PHE A 116 2.53 13.40 -5.95
CA PHE A 116 2.57 12.75 -7.25
C PHE A 116 1.15 12.41 -7.69
N VAL A 117 0.83 12.72 -8.94
CA VAL A 117 -0.48 12.39 -9.54
C VAL A 117 -0.25 11.69 -10.86
N GLY A 118 -0.53 10.40 -10.92
CA GLY A 118 -0.58 9.64 -12.17
C GLY A 118 -1.94 9.79 -12.84
N ASP A 119 -1.99 9.67 -14.17
CA ASP A 119 -3.26 9.66 -14.91
C ASP A 119 -4.14 8.46 -14.50
N SER A 120 -3.53 7.30 -14.29
CA SER A 120 -4.20 6.12 -13.75
C SER A 120 -3.19 5.13 -13.16
N ARG A 121 -3.60 4.40 -12.11
CA ARG A 121 -2.83 3.28 -11.54
C ARG A 121 -2.52 2.15 -12.53
N LEU A 122 -3.25 2.09 -13.65
CA LEU A 122 -3.06 1.05 -14.67
C LEU A 122 -2.13 1.50 -15.80
N THR A 123 -2.01 2.82 -16.04
CA THR A 123 -1.31 3.35 -17.22
C THR A 123 -0.06 4.15 -16.87
N THR A 124 0.03 4.71 -15.67
CA THR A 124 1.24 5.37 -15.16
C THR A 124 2.04 4.40 -14.30
N ILE A 125 3.08 3.81 -14.87
CA ILE A 125 3.85 2.73 -14.26
C ILE A 125 5.28 3.19 -14.02
N ILE A 126 5.72 3.22 -12.77
CA ILE A 126 7.13 3.36 -12.39
C ILE A 126 7.64 1.97 -12.03
N THR A 127 8.72 1.53 -12.68
CA THR A 127 9.26 0.17 -12.50
C THR A 127 10.78 0.16 -12.43
N ALA A 128 11.32 -0.70 -11.58
CA ALA A 128 12.74 -0.96 -11.43
C ALA A 128 12.96 -2.45 -11.15
N SER A 129 14.21 -2.92 -11.26
CA SER A 129 14.58 -4.33 -11.08
C SER A 129 15.76 -4.58 -10.14
N ARG A 130 16.14 -3.60 -9.30
CA ARG A 130 17.21 -3.80 -8.30
C ARG A 130 16.83 -4.87 -7.28
N ASN A 131 17.75 -5.78 -6.97
CA ASN A 131 17.57 -6.85 -5.98
C ASN A 131 18.93 -7.23 -5.34
N VAL A 132 18.92 -7.76 -4.12
CA VAL A 132 20.15 -8.12 -3.37
C VAL A 132 21.00 -9.19 -4.06
N VAL A 133 20.39 -10.08 -4.86
CA VAL A 133 21.12 -11.13 -5.59
C VAL A 133 22.08 -10.52 -6.62
N ASP A 134 21.75 -9.35 -7.17
CA ASP A 134 22.56 -8.64 -8.17
C ASP A 134 23.54 -7.59 -7.56
N GLY A 135 23.79 -7.63 -6.24
CA GLY A 135 24.90 -6.91 -5.62
C GLY A 135 24.61 -5.50 -5.10
N SER A 136 23.34 -5.09 -5.00
CA SER A 136 22.96 -3.87 -4.28
C SER A 136 23.04 -4.06 -2.75
N THR A 137 23.34 -2.99 -2.00
CA THR A 137 23.52 -3.06 -0.54
C THR A 137 22.19 -3.35 0.18
N ALA A 138 22.18 -3.91 1.38
CA ALA A 138 20.94 -4.09 2.18
C ALA A 138 20.22 -2.74 2.49
N PHE A 139 20.91 -1.61 2.35
CA PHE A 139 20.36 -0.26 2.47
C PHE A 139 19.77 0.26 1.14
N ASP A 140 20.31 -0.17 0.00
CA ASP A 140 19.93 0.23 -1.37
C ASP A 140 19.16 -0.86 -2.14
N SER A 141 18.91 -1.99 -1.49
CA SER A 141 18.10 -3.08 -1.97
C SER A 141 17.59 -3.92 -0.83
N ALA A 142 16.29 -4.15 -0.85
CA ALA A 142 15.70 -5.18 -0.05
C ALA A 142 16.07 -6.55 -0.58
N ILE A 143 16.10 -7.49 0.36
CA ILE A 143 16.60 -8.84 0.19
C ILE A 143 15.83 -9.61 -0.89
N VAL A 144 14.66 -9.15 -1.32
CA VAL A 144 14.07 -9.41 -2.66
C VAL A 144 13.25 -8.17 -3.07
N ALA A 145 13.07 -7.92 -4.37
CA ALA A 145 12.49 -6.70 -4.99
C ALA A 145 11.39 -5.93 -4.19
N VAL A 146 11.77 -4.93 -3.38
CA VAL A 146 10.85 -3.93 -2.81
C VAL A 146 10.29 -3.07 -3.94
N ALA A 147 8.96 -2.97 -4.03
CA ALA A 147 8.31 -2.01 -4.91
C ALA A 147 8.33 -0.59 -4.31
N LEU A 148 8.18 -0.47 -2.98
CA LEU A 148 8.11 0.81 -2.30
C LEU A 148 8.68 0.75 -0.87
N ARG A 149 9.65 1.62 -0.55
CA ARG A 149 10.14 1.87 0.82
C ARG A 149 9.74 3.26 1.27
N ILE A 150 9.13 3.37 2.44
CA ILE A 150 8.64 4.63 2.99
C ILE A 150 9.36 4.93 4.31
N ASN A 151 10.21 5.95 4.29
CA ASN A 151 10.86 6.52 5.47
C ASN A 151 10.56 8.03 5.54
N ALA A 152 9.28 8.37 5.53
CA ALA A 152 8.77 9.73 5.58
C ALA A 152 7.61 9.81 6.56
N ASP A 153 7.55 10.88 7.34
CA ASP A 153 6.44 11.13 8.25
C ASP A 153 5.27 11.79 7.51
N LEU A 154 4.05 11.52 7.99
CA LEU A 154 2.80 12.06 7.45
C LEU A 154 2.65 11.79 5.93
N CYS A 155 3.05 10.58 5.52
CA CYS A 155 3.00 10.14 4.12
C CYS A 155 1.66 9.46 3.83
N ALA A 156 1.04 9.78 2.69
CA ALA A 156 -0.24 9.20 2.29
C ALA A 156 -0.25 8.69 0.84
N PHE A 157 -0.88 7.55 0.61
CA PHE A 157 -1.07 6.92 -0.70
C PHE A 157 -2.56 6.70 -0.96
N TYR A 158 -3.03 7.13 -2.12
CA TYR A 158 -4.44 6.97 -2.52
C TYR A 158 -4.54 6.39 -3.92
N ARG A 159 -5.26 5.28 -4.07
CA ARG A 159 -5.46 4.56 -5.35
C ARG A 159 -4.17 4.16 -6.06
N CYS A 160 -3.13 3.84 -5.30
CA CYS A 160 -1.87 3.32 -5.83
C CYS A 160 -1.91 1.80 -6.00
N SER A 161 -1.01 1.26 -6.83
CA SER A 161 -0.77 -0.18 -6.93
C SER A 161 0.69 -0.48 -6.57
N MET A 162 0.92 -1.27 -5.54
CA MET A 162 2.25 -1.74 -5.12
C MET A 162 2.34 -3.24 -5.40
N ILE A 163 3.18 -3.64 -6.36
CA ILE A 163 3.21 -5.02 -6.85
C ILE A 163 4.65 -5.50 -6.91
N ALA A 164 4.99 -6.51 -6.12
CA ALA A 164 6.24 -7.25 -6.24
C ALA A 164 6.05 -8.71 -5.79
N TYR A 165 7.12 -9.35 -5.32
CA TYR A 165 7.09 -10.69 -4.74
C TYR A 165 7.29 -10.57 -3.24
N GLN A 166 8.44 -11.02 -2.73
CA GLN A 166 8.79 -10.83 -1.33
C GLN A 166 9.13 -9.36 -1.06
N ASP A 167 8.81 -8.89 0.15
CA ASP A 167 9.14 -7.54 0.63
C ASP A 167 8.51 -6.41 -0.21
N THR A 168 7.31 -6.58 -0.78
CA THR A 168 6.71 -5.61 -1.71
C THR A 168 6.62 -4.17 -1.18
N LEU A 169 6.06 -3.98 0.02
CA LEU A 169 5.81 -2.69 0.65
C LEU A 169 6.56 -2.63 1.98
N TYR A 170 7.65 -1.86 2.01
CA TYR A 170 8.44 -1.60 3.21
C TYR A 170 7.97 -0.31 3.90
N VAL A 171 7.03 -0.46 4.83
CA VAL A 171 6.59 0.59 5.76
C VAL A 171 7.63 0.78 6.87
N HIS A 172 8.77 1.37 6.54
CA HIS A 172 9.98 1.36 7.39
C HIS A 172 9.77 2.02 8.76
N SER A 173 9.36 3.29 8.79
CA SER A 173 9.19 4.06 10.03
C SER A 173 8.21 5.23 9.84
N LEU A 174 7.84 5.87 10.95
CA LEU A 174 7.00 7.08 11.02
C LEU A 174 5.53 6.83 10.65
N CYS A 175 4.71 7.88 10.56
CA CYS A 175 3.27 7.76 10.34
C CYS A 175 2.94 7.66 8.85
N GLN A 176 2.16 6.65 8.46
CA GLN A 176 1.83 6.39 7.06
C GLN A 176 0.35 6.03 6.90
N PHE A 177 -0.29 6.57 5.86
CA PHE A 177 -1.67 6.27 5.50
C PHE A 177 -1.78 5.74 4.08
N ILE A 178 -2.41 4.59 3.90
CA ILE A 178 -2.56 3.94 2.60
C ILE A 178 -4.04 3.63 2.44
N VAL A 179 -4.69 4.18 1.42
CA VAL A 179 -6.13 4.05 1.26
C VAL A 179 -6.55 3.75 -0.17
N SER A 180 -7.52 2.84 -0.34
CA SER A 180 -8.01 2.42 -1.65
C SER A 180 -6.90 1.91 -2.58
N CYS A 181 -5.85 1.33 -2.01
CA CYS A 181 -4.68 0.86 -2.75
C CYS A 181 -4.79 -0.64 -3.02
N TYR A 182 -4.10 -1.07 -4.08
CA TYR A 182 -3.94 -2.48 -4.41
C TYR A 182 -2.49 -2.90 -4.09
N ILE A 183 -2.32 -3.92 -3.27
CA ILE A 183 -1.01 -4.37 -2.81
C ILE A 183 -0.89 -5.87 -3.07
N ALA A 184 0.08 -6.30 -3.87
CA ALA A 184 0.24 -7.71 -4.20
C ALA A 184 1.69 -8.18 -4.03
N GLY A 185 1.88 -9.31 -3.37
CA GLY A 185 3.19 -9.90 -3.11
C GLY A 185 3.12 -11.28 -2.48
N THR A 186 4.26 -11.89 -2.17
CA THR A 186 4.35 -13.26 -1.65
C THR A 186 4.64 -13.28 -0.14
N ILE A 187 5.87 -13.58 0.29
CA ILE A 187 6.29 -13.54 1.70
C ILE A 187 6.55 -12.09 2.13
N ASP A 188 6.12 -11.72 3.33
CA ASP A 188 6.46 -10.46 4.00
C ASP A 188 6.26 -9.21 3.15
N PHE A 189 5.26 -9.29 2.26
CA PHE A 189 5.08 -8.30 1.24
C PHE A 189 4.53 -6.97 1.77
N ILE A 190 4.15 -6.91 3.05
CA ILE A 190 3.94 -5.68 3.82
C ILE A 190 4.71 -5.83 5.12
N PHE A 191 5.77 -5.07 5.31
CA PHE A 191 6.68 -5.22 6.45
C PHE A 191 7.30 -3.88 6.88
N GLY A 192 7.85 -3.84 8.10
CA GLY A 192 8.54 -2.70 8.66
C GLY A 192 8.02 -2.29 10.04
N ASN A 193 8.44 -1.10 10.51
CA ASN A 193 8.19 -0.59 11.86
C ASN A 193 7.50 0.80 11.86
N ALA A 194 6.79 1.12 10.79
CA ALA A 194 5.99 2.34 10.74
C ALA A 194 4.70 2.20 11.55
N ALA A 195 4.20 3.34 12.03
CA ALA A 195 2.80 3.47 12.39
C ALA A 195 1.98 3.62 11.09
N ALA A 196 1.75 2.50 10.39
CA ALA A 196 1.08 2.47 9.10
C ALA A 196 -0.36 1.95 9.21
N VAL A 197 -1.31 2.67 8.59
CA VAL A 197 -2.71 2.25 8.46
C VAL A 197 -3.08 2.07 7.00
N LEU A 198 -3.57 0.89 6.66
CA LEU A 198 -4.11 0.52 5.35
C LEU A 198 -5.64 0.45 5.47
N GLN A 199 -6.38 1.26 4.73
CA GLN A 199 -7.85 1.30 4.75
C GLN A 199 -8.43 1.06 3.36
N ALA A 200 -9.52 0.30 3.27
CA ALA A 200 -10.18 -0.01 2.01
C ALA A 200 -9.21 -0.52 0.93
N CYS A 201 -8.19 -1.27 1.32
CA CYS A 201 -7.13 -1.75 0.42
C CYS A 201 -7.39 -3.18 -0.04
N ASP A 202 -7.10 -3.45 -1.30
CA ASP A 202 -7.08 -4.80 -1.87
C ASP A 202 -5.67 -5.38 -1.70
N ILE A 203 -5.50 -6.29 -0.76
CA ILE A 203 -4.25 -6.94 -0.38
C ILE A 203 -4.22 -8.35 -0.96
N HIS A 204 -3.45 -8.61 -2.00
CA HIS A 204 -3.49 -9.85 -2.74
C HIS A 204 -2.23 -10.71 -2.58
N PRO A 205 -2.22 -11.73 -1.68
CA PRO A 205 -1.13 -12.69 -1.63
C PRO A 205 -1.01 -13.43 -2.96
N ARG A 206 0.16 -13.39 -3.56
CA ARG A 206 0.52 -14.13 -4.77
C ARG A 206 0.90 -15.55 -4.38
N ARG A 207 0.88 -16.47 -5.35
CA ARG A 207 1.30 -17.85 -5.12
C ARG A 207 2.76 -17.87 -4.63
N PRO A 208 3.04 -18.42 -3.44
CA PRO A 208 4.40 -18.50 -2.95
C PRO A 208 5.09 -19.75 -3.54
N ASN A 209 6.41 -19.88 -3.37
CA ASN A 209 7.15 -21.05 -3.86
C ASN A 209 6.65 -22.36 -3.21
N PRO A 210 6.93 -23.53 -3.82
CA PRO A 210 6.68 -24.81 -3.16
C PRO A 210 7.23 -24.81 -1.73
N SER A 211 6.45 -25.31 -0.77
CA SER A 211 6.69 -25.30 0.69
C SER A 211 6.48 -23.98 1.45
N GLN A 212 6.17 -22.88 0.77
CA GLN A 212 5.83 -21.61 1.42
C GLN A 212 4.31 -21.48 1.63
N ARG A 213 3.91 -20.60 2.55
CA ARG A 213 2.51 -20.38 2.95
C ARG A 213 2.20 -18.89 2.91
N ASN A 214 0.95 -18.55 2.58
CA ASN A 214 0.46 -17.18 2.73
C ASN A 214 0.06 -16.96 4.19
N MET A 215 0.74 -16.01 4.81
CA MET A 215 0.56 -15.62 6.21
C MET A 215 0.07 -14.17 6.22
N ILE A 216 -0.63 -13.77 7.28
CA ILE A 216 -1.14 -12.40 7.43
C ILE A 216 0.01 -11.39 7.40
N THR A 217 1.10 -11.69 8.12
CA THR A 217 2.42 -11.02 8.05
C THR A 217 3.49 -11.97 8.62
N ALA A 218 4.75 -11.92 8.16
CA ALA A 218 5.90 -12.31 8.98
C ALA A 218 6.82 -11.10 9.22
N GLN A 219 7.75 -11.23 10.17
CA GLN A 219 8.22 -10.07 10.90
C GLN A 219 9.69 -10.13 11.36
N GLY A 220 10.54 -9.28 10.81
CA GLY A 220 11.86 -8.96 11.37
C GLY A 220 11.81 -7.76 12.33
N ARG A 221 11.50 -7.98 13.61
CA ARG A 221 11.56 -6.92 14.64
C ARG A 221 12.87 -6.99 15.40
N ASP A 222 13.31 -5.80 15.82
CA ASP A 222 14.35 -5.63 16.82
C ASP A 222 13.78 -5.16 18.19
N ASP A 223 12.47 -4.85 18.28
CA ASP A 223 11.80 -4.35 19.50
C ASP A 223 10.42 -5.02 19.75
N PRO A 224 10.08 -5.42 20.99
CA PRO A 224 8.82 -6.09 21.33
C PRO A 224 7.57 -5.19 21.34
N ASN A 225 7.68 -3.85 21.34
CA ASN A 225 6.55 -2.92 21.40
C ASN A 225 5.99 -2.52 20.03
N GLN A 226 6.47 -3.12 18.96
CA GLN A 226 5.92 -2.88 17.64
C GLN A 226 4.64 -3.72 17.52
N ASN A 227 3.48 -3.08 17.33
CA ASN A 227 2.18 -3.75 17.33
C ASN A 227 1.72 -4.01 15.89
N THR A 228 1.15 -5.18 15.61
CA THR A 228 0.45 -5.45 14.34
C THR A 228 -1.00 -5.84 14.62
N VAL A 229 -1.92 -5.13 13.99
CA VAL A 229 -3.36 -5.36 14.12
C VAL A 229 -3.98 -5.49 12.74
N VAL A 230 -4.81 -6.52 12.56
CA VAL A 230 -5.68 -6.73 11.39
C VAL A 230 -7.12 -6.65 11.87
N MET A 231 -7.82 -5.60 11.46
CA MET A 231 -9.16 -5.34 11.96
C MET A 231 -10.15 -4.98 10.85
N GLN A 232 -11.41 -5.39 11.00
CA GLN A 232 -12.51 -5.10 10.08
C GLN A 232 -12.14 -5.39 8.61
N THR A 233 -11.39 -6.47 8.40
CA THR A 233 -10.83 -6.90 7.13
C THR A 233 -11.53 -8.18 6.68
N THR A 234 -11.89 -8.28 5.40
CA THR A 234 -12.37 -9.55 4.82
C THR A 234 -11.16 -10.40 4.42
N ILE A 235 -11.03 -11.59 5.01
CA ILE A 235 -9.91 -12.51 4.83
C ILE A 235 -10.43 -13.78 4.14
N ASN A 236 -9.94 -14.06 2.93
CA ASN A 236 -10.29 -15.28 2.21
C ASN A 236 -9.48 -16.50 2.72
N ASP A 237 -9.88 -17.71 2.31
CA ASP A 237 -9.28 -18.99 2.71
C ASP A 237 -7.84 -19.22 2.22
N ILE A 238 -7.26 -18.23 1.55
CA ILE A 238 -5.87 -18.26 1.13
C ILE A 238 -4.89 -18.10 2.29
N VAL A 239 -5.32 -17.48 3.40
CA VAL A 239 -4.49 -17.32 4.60
C VAL A 239 -4.38 -18.66 5.32
N ASN A 240 -3.16 -19.05 5.67
CA ASN A 240 -2.95 -20.25 6.46
C ASN A 240 -3.74 -20.15 7.80
N PRO A 241 -4.42 -21.22 8.27
CA PRO A 241 -5.18 -21.16 9.51
C PRO A 241 -4.37 -20.72 10.74
N ALA A 242 -3.05 -20.99 10.77
CA ALA A 242 -2.16 -20.48 11.81
C ALA A 242 -2.11 -18.93 11.87
N GLY A 243 -2.36 -18.27 10.73
CA GLY A 243 -2.42 -16.81 10.55
C GLY A 243 -1.05 -16.13 10.54
N TRP A 244 -0.19 -16.48 11.49
CA TRP A 244 1.08 -15.80 11.77
C TRP A 244 2.25 -16.79 11.70
N TYR A 245 3.45 -16.32 11.34
CA TYR A 245 4.66 -17.16 11.19
C TYR A 245 5.81 -16.67 12.09
N PRO A 246 6.53 -17.58 12.78
CA PRO A 246 7.65 -17.16 13.62
C PRO A 246 8.81 -16.66 12.76
N TRP A 247 9.52 -15.64 13.23
CA TRP A 247 10.68 -15.09 12.54
C TRP A 247 11.93 -15.95 12.73
N ASP A 248 12.34 -16.12 14.00
CA ASP A 248 13.50 -16.92 14.39
C ASP A 248 13.17 -17.72 15.65
N GLY A 249 12.77 -18.98 15.45
CA GLY A 249 12.37 -19.88 16.52
C GLY A 249 11.31 -19.27 17.44
N ASN A 250 11.68 -19.11 18.72
CA ASN A 250 10.78 -18.59 19.77
C ASN A 250 10.96 -17.09 20.05
N PHE A 251 11.74 -16.37 19.23
CA PHE A 251 11.96 -14.96 19.42
C PHE A 251 10.64 -14.15 19.44
N ALA A 252 10.49 -13.28 20.44
CA ALA A 252 9.38 -12.35 20.64
C ALA A 252 7.96 -12.95 20.77
N LEU A 253 7.77 -14.28 20.68
CA LEU A 253 6.44 -14.90 20.71
C LEU A 253 5.64 -14.60 21.98
N ASP A 254 6.34 -14.35 23.09
CA ASP A 254 5.72 -14.01 24.38
C ASP A 254 5.43 -12.53 24.60
N THR A 255 6.07 -11.67 23.82
CA THR A 255 6.09 -10.21 24.04
C THR A 255 5.44 -9.43 22.91
N LEU A 256 5.32 -10.01 21.72
CA LEU A 256 4.68 -9.36 20.58
C LEU A 256 3.23 -8.98 20.87
N TYR A 257 2.73 -7.99 20.15
CA TYR A 257 1.31 -7.67 20.11
C TYR A 257 0.77 -7.94 18.70
N TYR A 258 0.18 -9.12 18.51
CA TYR A 258 -0.57 -9.46 17.31
C TYR A 258 -2.04 -9.57 17.64
N ALA A 259 -2.86 -8.81 16.93
CA ALA A 259 -4.28 -8.74 17.21
C ALA A 259 -5.15 -8.86 15.96
N GLU A 260 -6.28 -9.54 16.13
CA GLU A 260 -7.37 -9.58 15.17
C GLU A 260 -8.65 -9.00 15.80
N TYR A 261 -9.42 -8.19 15.05
CA TYR A 261 -10.70 -7.63 15.49
C TYR A 261 -11.73 -7.61 14.37
N ALA A 262 -12.89 -8.24 14.57
CA ALA A 262 -14.04 -8.15 13.67
C ALA A 262 -13.73 -8.43 12.17
N ASN A 263 -12.78 -9.34 11.91
CA ASN A 263 -12.50 -9.81 10.56
C ASN A 263 -13.60 -10.78 10.11
N THR A 264 -13.87 -10.82 8.79
CA THR A 264 -14.89 -11.67 8.18
C THR A 264 -14.29 -12.50 7.04
N GLY A 265 -15.04 -13.46 6.49
CA GLY A 265 -14.55 -14.32 5.41
C GLY A 265 -13.96 -15.65 5.88
N ALA A 266 -13.68 -16.54 4.93
CA ALA A 266 -13.33 -17.93 5.21
C ALA A 266 -11.96 -18.11 5.90
N GLY A 267 -11.03 -17.17 5.73
CA GLY A 267 -9.73 -17.17 6.42
C GLY A 267 -9.70 -16.42 7.75
N ALA A 268 -10.82 -15.77 8.14
CA ALA A 268 -10.90 -15.01 9.39
C ALA A 268 -11.17 -15.88 10.63
N ASP A 269 -11.40 -17.20 10.48
CA ASP A 269 -11.55 -18.10 11.62
C ASP A 269 -10.25 -18.13 12.45
N THR A 270 -10.38 -17.80 13.74
CA THR A 270 -9.26 -17.71 14.68
C THR A 270 -9.03 -19.00 15.48
N SER A 271 -9.89 -20.02 15.31
CA SER A 271 -9.85 -21.26 16.10
C SER A 271 -8.53 -22.06 15.98
N ASN A 272 -7.85 -21.91 14.85
CA ASN A 272 -6.59 -22.62 14.53
C ASN A 272 -5.37 -21.70 14.46
N ARG A 273 -5.49 -20.47 15.00
CA ARG A 273 -4.37 -19.52 15.06
C ARG A 273 -3.28 -20.03 16.00
N VAL A 274 -2.09 -19.48 15.84
CA VAL A 274 -0.96 -19.71 16.74
C VAL A 274 -1.35 -19.50 18.21
N ASN A 275 -0.76 -20.29 19.12
CA ASN A 275 -1.04 -20.18 20.57
C ASN A 275 -0.12 -19.21 21.31
N TRP A 276 0.61 -18.36 20.60
CA TRP A 276 1.63 -17.49 21.18
C TRP A 276 1.00 -16.55 22.20
N LYS A 277 1.67 -16.35 23.35
CA LYS A 277 1.18 -15.45 24.39
C LYS A 277 1.00 -14.01 23.89
N GLY A 278 1.76 -13.60 22.87
CA GLY A 278 1.61 -12.30 22.24
C GLY A 278 0.39 -12.14 21.31
N TYR A 279 -0.16 -13.25 20.79
CA TYR A 279 -1.33 -13.25 19.91
C TYR A 279 -2.63 -13.13 20.71
N ARG A 280 -3.60 -12.39 20.19
CA ARG A 280 -4.91 -12.20 20.83
C ARG A 280 -6.02 -11.80 19.84
N VAL A 281 -7.25 -12.17 20.16
CA VAL A 281 -8.44 -11.56 19.56
C VAL A 281 -8.91 -10.47 20.50
N ILE A 282 -8.98 -9.22 20.02
CA ILE A 282 -9.21 -8.05 20.88
C ILE A 282 -10.68 -7.60 20.87
N THR A 283 -11.04 -6.79 21.86
CA THR A 283 -12.35 -6.14 21.97
C THR A 283 -12.43 -4.84 21.16
N ALA A 284 -13.64 -4.30 20.99
CA ALA A 284 -13.85 -3.00 20.36
C ALA A 284 -13.11 -1.85 21.09
N SER A 285 -13.13 -1.86 22.43
CA SER A 285 -12.42 -0.87 23.24
C SER A 285 -10.90 -0.92 23.06
N GLU A 286 -10.34 -2.12 22.91
CA GLU A 286 -8.92 -2.29 22.60
C GLU A 286 -8.61 -1.93 21.14
N ALA A 287 -9.52 -2.22 20.21
CA ALA A 287 -9.37 -1.88 18.80
C ALA A 287 -9.38 -0.35 18.56
N GLN A 288 -10.10 0.40 19.39
CA GLN A 288 -10.23 1.85 19.28
C GLN A 288 -8.87 2.59 19.32
N GLN A 289 -7.88 2.06 20.05
CA GLN A 289 -6.54 2.68 20.12
C GLN A 289 -5.77 2.58 18.79
N PHE A 290 -6.21 1.71 17.88
CA PHE A 290 -5.61 1.47 16.58
C PHE A 290 -6.33 2.22 15.45
N THR A 291 -7.31 3.07 15.77
CA THR A 291 -7.97 3.94 14.78
C THR A 291 -7.09 5.14 14.42
N PHE A 292 -7.43 5.83 13.34
CA PHE A 292 -6.61 6.93 12.78
C PHE A 292 -6.30 8.06 13.75
N SER A 293 -7.33 8.50 14.47
CA SER A 293 -7.21 9.59 15.44
C SER A 293 -6.22 9.26 16.57
N GLN A 294 -6.21 8.00 17.01
CA GLN A 294 -5.40 7.55 18.15
C GLN A 294 -4.01 7.06 17.75
N PHE A 295 -3.90 6.31 16.64
CA PHE A 295 -2.65 5.63 16.29
C PHE A 295 -1.67 6.50 15.49
N ILE A 296 -2.16 7.35 14.58
CA ILE A 296 -1.32 8.19 13.72
C ILE A 296 -1.65 9.69 13.84
N ALA A 297 -2.39 10.07 14.88
CA ALA A 297 -2.88 11.44 15.08
C ALA A 297 -3.55 12.02 13.81
N GLY A 298 -4.30 11.19 13.09
CA GLY A 298 -4.78 11.46 11.73
C GLY A 298 -5.54 12.78 11.58
N ASP A 299 -6.26 13.19 12.62
CA ASP A 299 -7.05 14.43 12.67
C ASP A 299 -6.21 15.68 12.39
N SER A 300 -4.92 15.64 12.72
CA SER A 300 -4.02 16.80 12.59
C SER A 300 -3.49 17.03 11.19
N TRP A 301 -3.54 16.03 10.30
CA TRP A 301 -2.84 16.10 9.00
C TRP A 301 -3.60 15.51 7.81
N LEU A 302 -4.43 14.47 8.01
CA LEU A 302 -5.21 13.85 6.94
C LEU A 302 -6.15 14.82 6.21
N PRO A 303 -6.85 15.78 6.86
CA PRO A 303 -7.69 16.74 6.15
C PRO A 303 -6.93 17.53 5.09
N SER A 304 -5.64 17.79 5.30
CA SER A 304 -4.81 18.54 4.34
C SER A 304 -4.52 17.73 3.08
N THR A 305 -4.55 16.39 3.14
CA THR A 305 -4.26 15.51 1.99
C THR A 305 -5.32 15.65 0.90
N GLY A 306 -6.58 15.80 1.30
CA GLY A 306 -7.74 15.74 0.41
C GLY A 306 -8.17 14.31 0.04
N PHE A 307 -7.59 13.28 0.66
CA PHE A 307 -7.95 11.88 0.44
C PHE A 307 -9.12 11.46 1.34
N PRO A 308 -9.93 10.48 0.91
CA PRO A 308 -10.97 9.92 1.77
C PRO A 308 -10.34 9.15 2.95
N TYR A 309 -10.96 9.24 4.12
CA TYR A 309 -10.57 8.49 5.30
C TYR A 309 -11.76 8.29 6.25
N THR A 310 -11.77 7.19 7.00
CA THR A 310 -12.68 6.96 8.14
C THR A 310 -11.88 6.96 9.44
N LEU A 311 -12.19 7.86 10.38
CA LEU A 311 -11.34 8.08 11.57
C LEU A 311 -11.48 7.04 12.69
N GLY A 312 -12.60 6.32 12.74
CA GLY A 312 -12.99 5.43 13.84
C GLY A 312 -13.15 3.97 13.42
N LEU A 313 -13.77 3.19 14.31
CA LEU A 313 -14.26 1.83 14.05
C LEU A 313 -15.60 1.86 13.32
#